data_AF-K0W498-F1
#
_entry.id   AF-K0W498-F1
#
_cell.length_a   1.000
_cell.length_b   1.000
_cell.length_c   1.000
_cell.angle_alpha   90.00
_cell.angle_beta   90.00
_cell.angle_gamma   90.00
#
_symmetry.space_group_name_H-M   'P 1'
#
loop_
_entity.id
_entity.type
_entity.pdbx_description
1 polymer ?
#
loop_
_entity_poly.entity_id
_entity_poly.type
_entity_poly.pdbx_seq_one_letter_code
_entity_poly.pdbx_strand_id
1 'polypeptide(L)'
;MNYDFLIAIRASCCNAEDDMADFNLTLPMEEVNVLSDAVRTWFRHNHAAPTEQSMQLLCSAAVDLYNEGHKTREELVTLLIMKFDSPHSLQINAPTSTSHH
;
A
#
# COMPACT_ATOMS: atom_id res chain seq x y z
N MET A 1 -15.78 -0.05 -12.68
CA MET A 1 -14.80 0.28 -11.61
C MET A 1 -14.54 -1.00 -10.84
N ASN A 2 -13.32 -1.51 -10.88
CA ASN A 2 -12.99 -2.89 -10.49
C ASN A 2 -13.08 -3.08 -8.98
N TYR A 3 -14.19 -3.66 -8.50
CA TYR A 3 -14.29 -4.19 -7.13
C TYR A 3 -13.13 -5.15 -6.82
N ASP A 4 -12.66 -5.87 -7.83
CA ASP A 4 -11.49 -6.76 -7.79
C ASP A 4 -10.23 -6.04 -7.29
N PHE A 5 -10.00 -4.78 -7.72
CA PHE A 5 -8.86 -3.98 -7.31
C PHE A 5 -8.95 -3.53 -5.85
N LEU A 6 -10.14 -3.15 -5.39
CA LEU A 6 -10.38 -2.80 -3.98
C LEU A 6 -10.25 -4.01 -3.06
N ILE A 7 -10.72 -5.18 -3.50
CA ILE A 7 -10.58 -6.45 -2.79
C ILE A 7 -9.10 -6.84 -2.70
N ALA A 8 -8.34 -6.70 -3.79
CA ALA A 8 -6.91 -6.97 -3.83
C ALA A 8 -6.12 -6.04 -2.89
N ILE A 9 -6.40 -4.73 -2.89
CA ILE A 9 -5.78 -3.79 -1.95
C ILE A 9 -6.14 -4.16 -0.50
N ARG A 10 -7.40 -4.48 -0.23
CA ARG A 10 -7.83 -4.86 1.12
C ARG A 10 -7.14 -6.14 1.59
N ALA A 11 -7.05 -7.17 0.75
CA ALA A 11 -6.30 -8.38 1.06
C ALA A 11 -4.80 -8.08 1.27
N SER A 12 -4.23 -7.25 0.40
CA SER A 12 -2.81 -6.88 0.43
C SER A 12 -2.41 -6.04 1.64
N CYS A 13 -3.28 -5.14 2.11
CA CYS A 13 -3.09 -4.37 3.34
C CYS A 13 -3.31 -5.23 4.60
N CYS A 14 -4.10 -6.31 4.50
CA CYS A 14 -4.36 -7.23 5.62
C CYS A 14 -3.33 -8.37 5.75
N ASN A 15 -2.58 -8.75 4.71
CA ASN A 15 -1.65 -9.90 4.71
C ASN A 15 -0.25 -9.61 5.33
N ALA A 16 -0.12 -8.67 6.27
CA ALA A 16 1.14 -8.49 7.01
C ALA A 16 1.21 -9.49 8.19
N GLU A 17 1.64 -10.71 7.91
CA GLU A 17 1.94 -11.76 8.90
C GLU A 17 3.23 -11.34 9.65
N ASP A 18 3.24 -11.01 10.95
CA ASP A 18 3.25 -11.93 12.10
C ASP A 18 3.09 -11.12 13.41
N ASP A 19 1.99 -10.36 13.56
CA ASP A 19 1.43 -9.89 14.86
C ASP A 19 -0.03 -9.42 14.65
N MET A 20 -0.78 -10.20 13.87
CA MET A 20 -2.04 -9.79 13.29
C MET A 20 -3.22 -10.10 14.23
N ALA A 21 -3.22 -9.49 15.41
CA ALA A 21 -4.32 -9.64 16.39
C ALA A 21 -4.97 -8.32 16.84
N ASP A 22 -4.65 -7.16 16.24
CA ASP A 22 -5.32 -5.89 16.60
C ASP A 22 -5.86 -5.09 15.40
N PHE A 23 -5.26 -5.21 14.21
CA PHE A 23 -5.68 -4.41 13.04
C PHE A 23 -6.97 -4.88 12.35
N ASN A 24 -7.42 -6.10 12.62
CA ASN A 24 -8.70 -6.60 12.07
C ASN A 24 -9.95 -5.97 12.71
N LEU A 25 -9.79 -5.03 13.66
CA LEU A 25 -10.90 -4.25 14.21
C LEU A 25 -10.83 -2.71 14.05
N THR A 26 -9.72 -2.09 13.59
CA THR A 26 -9.46 -0.67 13.97
C THR A 26 -9.34 0.39 12.84
N LEU A 27 -9.35 0.04 11.54
CA LEU A 27 -9.40 1.08 10.48
C LEU A 27 -10.83 1.19 9.89
N PRO A 28 -11.63 2.22 10.23
CA PRO A 28 -12.90 2.50 9.56
C PRO A 28 -12.81 2.44 8.03
N MET A 29 -13.90 2.07 7.36
CA MET A 29 -13.98 1.99 5.89
C MET A 29 -13.52 3.29 5.20
N GLU A 30 -13.61 4.42 5.89
CA GLU A 30 -13.12 5.72 5.43
C GLU A 30 -11.60 5.76 5.28
N GLU A 31 -10.85 5.18 6.23
CA GLU A 31 -9.38 5.14 6.20
C GLU A 31 -8.89 4.19 5.11
N VAL A 32 -9.55 3.04 4.95
CA VAL A 32 -9.29 2.09 3.85
C VAL A 32 -9.54 2.74 2.49
N ASN A 33 -10.56 3.60 2.37
CA ASN A 33 -10.82 4.35 1.15
C ASN A 33 -9.72 5.37 0.86
N VAL A 34 -9.24 6.10 1.88
CA VAL A 34 -8.14 7.06 1.72
C VAL A 34 -6.87 6.37 1.27
N LEU A 35 -6.49 5.26 1.91
CA LEU A 35 -5.33 4.45 1.54
C LEU A 35 -5.46 3.88 0.12
N SER A 36 -6.62 3.30 -0.20
CA SER A 36 -6.88 2.73 -1.53
C SER A 36 -6.82 3.80 -2.63
N ASP A 37 -7.37 4.99 -2.38
CA ASP A 37 -7.36 6.08 -3.35
C ASP A 37 -5.95 6.66 -3.52
N ALA A 38 -5.15 6.71 -2.44
CA ALA A 38 -3.77 7.14 -2.50
C ALA A 38 -2.91 6.18 -3.33
N VAL A 39 -2.96 4.88 -3.03
CA VAL A 39 -2.23 3.84 -3.76
C VAL A 39 -2.65 3.82 -5.24
N ARG A 40 -3.95 3.91 -5.53
CA ARG A 40 -4.47 3.98 -6.91
C ARG A 40 -3.97 5.23 -7.64
N THR A 41 -3.94 6.37 -6.95
CA THR A 41 -3.45 7.62 -7.54
C THR A 41 -1.96 7.52 -7.85
N TRP A 42 -1.16 6.88 -6.99
CA TRP A 42 0.24 6.60 -7.25
C TRP A 42 0.44 5.72 -8.49
N PHE A 43 -0.32 4.62 -8.64
CA PHE A 43 -0.26 3.76 -9.82
C PHE A 43 -0.61 4.51 -11.10
N ARG A 44 -1.66 5.35 -11.05
CA ARG A 44 -2.07 6.18 -12.17
C ARG A 44 -1.04 7.24 -12.51
N HIS A 45 -0.37 7.83 -11.52
CA HIS A 45 0.66 8.83 -11.73
C HIS A 45 1.91 8.23 -12.40
N ASN A 46 2.32 7.05 -11.95
CA ASN A 46 3.52 6.36 -12.42
C ASN A 46 3.27 5.44 -13.64
N HIS A 47 2.02 5.38 -14.14
CA HIS A 47 1.58 4.41 -15.15
C HIS A 47 2.03 2.97 -14.87
N ALA A 48 2.07 2.61 -13.59
CA ALA A 48 2.57 1.32 -13.12
C ALA A 48 1.44 0.29 -13.09
N ALA A 49 1.77 -0.96 -13.43
CA ALA A 49 0.84 -2.06 -13.32
C ALA A 49 0.67 -2.46 -11.84
N PRO A 50 -0.57 -2.63 -11.36
CA PRO A 50 -0.82 -3.12 -10.02
C PRO A 50 -0.52 -4.62 -9.95
N THR A 51 0.68 -4.93 -9.49
CA THR A 51 1.12 -6.31 -9.20
C THR A 51 1.07 -6.54 -7.70
N GLU A 52 0.78 -7.76 -7.26
CA GLU A 52 0.63 -8.13 -5.83
C GLU A 52 1.73 -7.54 -4.94
N GLN A 53 2.99 -7.67 -5.34
CA GLN A 53 4.14 -7.10 -4.64
C GLN A 53 4.09 -5.57 -4.53
N SER A 54 3.82 -4.88 -5.64
CA SER A 54 3.69 -3.42 -5.63
C SER A 54 2.50 -2.96 -4.78
N MET A 55 1.39 -3.72 -4.75
CA MET A 55 0.26 -3.41 -3.89
C MET A 55 0.64 -3.57 -2.42
N GLN A 56 1.34 -4.66 -2.04
CA GLN A 56 1.78 -4.92 -0.66
C GLN A 56 2.74 -3.84 -0.15
N LEU A 57 3.76 -3.50 -0.94
CA LEU A 57 4.72 -2.45 -0.60
C LEU A 57 4.03 -1.10 -0.40
N LEU A 58 3.19 -0.69 -1.35
CA LEU A 58 2.50 0.59 -1.27
C LEU A 58 1.45 0.60 -0.15
N CYS A 59 0.73 -0.50 0.09
CA CYS A 59 -0.18 -0.65 1.22
C CYS A 59 0.55 -0.49 2.55
N SER A 60 1.63 -1.26 2.74
CA SER A 60 2.42 -1.23 3.97
C SER A 60 2.99 0.17 4.22
N ALA A 61 3.58 0.79 3.19
CA ALA A 61 4.08 2.16 3.30
C ALA A 61 2.98 3.19 3.58
N ALA A 62 1.81 3.05 2.95
CA ALA A 62 0.69 3.95 3.19
C ALA A 62 0.14 3.82 4.62
N VAL A 63 0.06 2.60 5.16
CA VAL A 63 -0.35 2.35 6.54
C VAL A 63 0.68 2.90 7.53
N ASP A 64 1.97 2.73 7.27
CA ASP A 64 3.06 3.29 8.07
C ASP A 64 2.94 4.82 8.17
N LEU A 65 2.81 5.50 7.02
CA LEU A 65 2.58 6.94 6.93
C LEU A 65 1.29 7.37 7.66
N TYR A 66 0.23 6.56 7.59
CA TYR A 66 -1.02 6.83 8.28
C TYR A 66 -0.85 6.77 9.81
N ASN A 67 -0.10 5.79 10.31
CA ASN A 67 0.25 5.65 11.71
C ASN A 67 1.19 6.76 12.20
N GLU A 68 2.05 7.29 11.32
CA GLU A 68 2.86 8.49 11.60
C GLU A 68 2.01 9.77 11.76
N GLY A 69 0.75 9.75 11.32
CA GLY A 69 -0.21 10.85 11.46
C GLY A 69 -0.71 11.43 10.14
N HIS A 70 -0.23 10.94 8.99
CA HIS A 70 -0.65 11.41 7.67
C HIS A 70 -1.98 10.78 7.25
N LYS A 71 -3.08 11.41 7.65
CA LYS A 71 -4.44 10.91 7.40
C LYS A 71 -5.09 11.40 6.11
N THR A 72 -4.37 12.20 5.32
CA THR A 72 -4.91 12.77 4.09
C THR A 72 -4.40 12.04 2.85
N ARG A 73 -5.29 11.86 1.87
CA ARG A 73 -4.94 11.23 0.59
C ARG A 73 -3.76 11.94 -0.08
N GLU A 74 -3.79 13.27 -0.14
CA GLU A 74 -2.81 14.05 -0.88
C GLU A 74 -1.41 13.94 -0.28
N GLU A 75 -1.30 13.95 1.05
CA GLU A 75 -0.03 13.69 1.74
C GLU A 75 0.44 12.27 1.48
N LEU A 76 -0.42 11.27 1.66
CA LEU A 76 -0.07 9.87 1.41
C LEU A 76 0.43 9.67 -0.01
N VAL A 77 -0.27 10.20 -1.02
CA VAL A 77 0.19 10.14 -2.42
C VAL A 77 1.55 10.80 -2.59
N THR A 78 1.72 12.01 -2.06
CA THR A 78 2.96 12.76 -2.18
C THR A 78 4.13 12.01 -1.55
N LEU A 79 3.93 11.47 -0.35
CA LEU A 79 4.94 10.71 0.38
C LEU A 79 5.23 9.36 -0.29
N LEU A 80 4.22 8.68 -0.83
CA LEU A 80 4.42 7.48 -1.64
C LEU A 80 5.20 7.78 -2.92
N ILE A 81 4.95 8.91 -3.59
CA ILE A 81 5.73 9.34 -4.76
C ILE A 81 7.16 9.69 -4.34
N MET A 82 7.38 10.39 -3.22
CA MET A 82 8.72 10.70 -2.73
C MET A 82 9.50 9.44 -2.33
N LYS A 83 8.84 8.48 -1.66
CA LYS A 83 9.45 7.22 -1.19
C LYS A 83 9.66 6.26 -2.37
N PHE A 84 8.73 6.24 -3.32
CA PHE A 84 8.76 5.45 -4.55
C PHE A 84 8.55 6.36 -5.75
N ASP A 85 9.64 6.99 -6.21
CA ASP A 85 9.64 7.89 -7.37
C ASP A 85 9.34 7.15 -8.68
N SER A 86 9.49 5.82 -8.71
CA SER A 86 9.24 5.00 -9.88
C SER A 86 8.91 3.55 -9.53
N PRO A 87 8.24 2.80 -10.42
CA PRO A 87 7.98 1.38 -10.23
C PRO A 87 9.25 0.53 -10.17
N HIS A 88 10.37 1.03 -10.67
CA HIS A 88 11.67 0.37 -10.48
C HIS A 88 12.14 0.42 -9.01
N SER A 89 11.81 1.48 -8.28
CA SER A 89 12.11 1.57 -6.84
C SER A 89 11.34 0.54 -6.02
N LEU A 90 10.15 0.14 -6.47
CA LEU A 90 9.39 -0.95 -5.84
C LEU A 90 10.07 -2.31 -6.02
N GLN A 91 10.77 -2.53 -7.14
CA GLN A 91 11.51 -3.79 -7.38
C GLN A 91 12.78 -3.88 -6.53
N ILE A 92 13.44 -2.76 -6.25
CA ILE A 92 14.63 -2.71 -5.39
C ILE A 92 14.26 -2.93 -3.92
N ASN A 93 13.10 -2.42 -3.49
CA ASN A 93 12.61 -2.56 -2.12
C ASN A 93 11.68 -3.77 -1.92
N ALA A 94 11.41 -4.53 -2.98
CA ALA A 94 10.75 -5.82 -2.83
C ALA A 94 11.62 -6.66 -1.91
N PRO A 95 11.05 -7.33 -0.90
CA PRO A 95 11.78 -8.37 -0.22
C PRO A 95 12.13 -9.38 -1.29
N THR A 96 13.38 -9.34 -1.77
CA THR A 96 13.99 -10.50 -2.38
C THR A 96 13.99 -11.51 -1.26
N SER A 97 12.94 -12.34 -1.21
CA SER A 97 12.95 -13.56 -0.44
C SER A 97 14.04 -14.44 -1.05
N THR A 98 15.30 -14.11 -0.77
CA THR A 98 16.33 -15.08 -0.53
C THR A 98 15.85 -15.85 0.69
N SER A 99 14.98 -16.83 0.41
CA SER A 99 14.88 -18.02 1.23
C SER A 99 16.28 -18.61 1.26
N HIS A 100 17.05 -18.23 2.28
CA HIS A 100 18.17 -19.05 2.72
C HIS A 100 17.54 -20.16 3.57
N HIS A 101 17.35 -21.28 2.88
CA HIS A 101 17.12 -22.60 3.44
C HIS A 101 18.21 -22.98 4.44
#